data_AF-A0A7W0Y8G6-F1
#
_entry.id   AF-A0A7W0Y8G6-F1
#
_cell.length_a   1.000
_cell.length_b   1.000
_cell.length_c   1.000
_cell.angle_alpha   90.00
_cell.angle_beta   90.00
_cell.angle_gamma   90.00
#
_symmetry.space_group_name_H-M   'P 1'
#
loop_
_entity.id
_entity.type
_entity.pdbx_description
1 polymer ?
#
loop_
_entity_poly.entity_id
_entity_poly.type
_entity_poly.pdbx_seq_one_letter_code
_entity_poly.pdbx_strand_id
1 'polypeptide(L)'
;DISGFVEARNCRKSADHEIQFIRVLVDEAAREPYVGRALDFPTGAVVLKAQYDYSDVDCTGDVVQWTVMRRADDAPAVQLGWNWQRVGADRKVVSENDSSCFGCHTDCTSPPDFYRNTCAVP
;
A
#
# COMPACT_ATOMS: atom_id res chain seq x y z
N ASP A 1 -11.20 11.94 -0.65
CA ASP A 1 -12.36 11.07 -0.87
C ASP A 1 -11.82 9.76 -1.41
N ILE A 2 -12.29 8.60 -0.91
CA ILE A 2 -11.85 7.28 -1.41
C ILE A 2 -12.77 6.79 -2.55
N SER A 3 -13.72 7.61 -2.98
CA SER A 3 -14.45 7.38 -4.23
C SER A 3 -13.46 7.15 -5.38
N GLY A 4 -13.58 6.01 -6.05
CA GLY A 4 -12.65 5.57 -7.11
C GLY A 4 -11.64 4.50 -6.70
N PHE A 5 -11.58 4.12 -5.42
CA PHE A 5 -10.76 3.00 -4.95
C PHE A 5 -11.60 1.73 -4.76
N VAL A 6 -11.04 0.59 -5.14
CA VAL A 6 -11.63 -0.74 -4.91
C VAL A 6 -10.74 -1.55 -3.99
N GLU A 7 -11.36 -2.36 -3.13
CA GLU A 7 -10.62 -3.30 -2.29
C GLU A 7 -9.96 -4.36 -3.18
N ALA A 8 -8.62 -4.38 -3.18
CA ALA A 8 -7.83 -5.44 -3.79
C ALA A 8 -7.50 -6.54 -2.78
N ARG A 9 -7.58 -6.23 -1.47
CA ARG A 9 -7.37 -7.18 -0.37
C ARG A 9 -8.26 -6.92 0.81
N ASN A 10 -8.94 -7.98 1.19
CA ASN A 10 -9.74 -8.06 2.39
C ASN A 10 -8.91 -7.92 3.66
N CYS A 11 -9.64 -7.71 4.76
CA CYS A 11 -9.09 -7.61 6.10
C CYS A 11 -8.22 -8.81 6.43
N ARG A 12 -6.97 -8.56 6.85
CA ARG A 12 -6.05 -9.58 7.33
C ARG A 12 -5.02 -8.98 8.26
N LYS A 13 -4.49 -9.82 9.15
CA LYS A 13 -3.36 -9.45 9.99
C LYS A 13 -2.11 -9.33 9.12
N SER A 14 -1.52 -8.15 9.08
CA SER A 14 -0.22 -7.92 8.44
C SER A 14 0.88 -8.50 9.33
N ALA A 15 1.82 -9.25 8.77
CA ALA A 15 3.04 -9.61 9.51
C ALA A 15 3.97 -8.39 9.67
N ASP A 16 3.83 -7.42 8.77
CA ASP A 16 4.57 -6.16 8.73
C ASP A 16 3.75 -5.02 9.38
N HIS A 17 4.40 -3.87 9.64
CA HIS A 17 3.75 -2.65 10.15
C HIS A 17 2.98 -2.89 11.46
N GLU A 18 3.73 -3.18 12.53
CA GLU A 18 3.21 -3.28 13.91
C GLU A 18 2.17 -4.39 14.13
N ILE A 19 2.05 -5.34 13.19
CA ILE A 19 1.18 -6.51 13.33
C ILE A 19 -0.32 -6.12 13.36
N GLN A 20 -0.65 -4.99 12.73
CA GLN A 20 -2.02 -4.47 12.61
C GLN A 20 -2.85 -5.20 11.56
N PHE A 21 -4.17 -5.06 11.66
CA PHE A 21 -5.09 -5.49 10.61
C PHE A 21 -5.11 -4.48 9.48
N ILE A 22 -5.10 -4.98 8.24
CA ILE A 22 -5.01 -4.14 7.05
C ILE A 22 -6.06 -4.51 6.02
N ARG A 23 -6.45 -3.51 5.22
CA ARG A 23 -7.03 -3.69 3.90
C ARG A 23 -6.14 -3.01 2.87
N VAL A 24 -6.13 -3.53 1.64
CA VAL A 24 -5.47 -2.84 0.53
C VAL A 24 -6.51 -2.43 -0.49
N LEU A 25 -6.51 -1.14 -0.81
CA LEU A 25 -7.33 -0.55 -1.84
C LEU A 25 -6.44 -0.06 -2.99
N VAL A 26 -6.98 -0.08 -4.19
CA VAL A 26 -6.29 0.35 -5.41
C VAL A 26 -7.23 1.20 -6.24
N ASP A 27 -6.70 2.20 -6.93
CA ASP A 27 -7.50 2.89 -7.95
C ASP A 27 -7.77 1.98 -9.16
N GLU A 28 -8.61 2.43 -10.08
CA GLU A 28 -8.97 1.66 -11.27
C GLU A 28 -7.75 1.26 -12.10
N ALA A 29 -6.79 2.17 -12.25
CA ALA A 29 -5.58 1.96 -13.05
C ALA A 29 -4.59 0.95 -12.41
N ALA A 30 -4.56 0.86 -11.09
CA ALA A 30 -3.74 -0.08 -10.33
C ALA A 30 -4.37 -1.47 -10.21
N ARG A 31 -5.67 -1.64 -10.50
CA ARG A 31 -6.40 -2.89 -10.23
C ARG A 31 -5.82 -4.10 -10.94
N GLU A 32 -5.70 -4.05 -12.27
CA GLU A 32 -5.21 -5.18 -13.06
C GLU A 32 -3.72 -5.48 -12.78
N PRO A 33 -2.81 -4.49 -12.73
CA PRO A 33 -1.43 -4.71 -12.29
C PRO A 33 -1.35 -5.39 -10.92
N TYR A 34 -2.12 -4.94 -9.95
CA TYR A 34 -2.06 -5.44 -8.57
C TYR A 34 -2.61 -6.86 -8.42
N VAL A 35 -3.78 -7.13 -8.99
CA VAL A 35 -4.47 -8.43 -8.85
C VAL A 35 -3.94 -9.46 -9.85
N GLY A 36 -3.83 -9.06 -11.12
CA GLY A 36 -3.46 -9.94 -12.22
C GLY A 36 -1.96 -10.22 -12.31
N ARG A 37 -1.12 -9.33 -11.78
CA ARG A 37 0.34 -9.51 -11.68
C ARG A 37 1.04 -9.79 -13.01
N ALA A 38 0.48 -9.26 -14.09
CA ALA A 38 0.99 -9.44 -15.44
C ALA A 38 1.41 -8.13 -16.10
N LEU A 39 0.91 -6.99 -15.60
CA LEU A 39 1.11 -5.67 -16.16
C LEU A 39 1.80 -4.73 -15.20
N ASP A 40 2.56 -3.78 -15.75
CA ASP A 40 3.14 -2.70 -14.96
C ASP A 40 2.09 -1.71 -14.48
N PHE A 41 2.35 -1.12 -13.32
CA PHE A 41 1.53 -0.02 -12.82
C PHE A 41 1.78 1.21 -13.70
N PRO A 42 0.73 1.83 -14.29
CA PRO A 42 0.90 3.05 -15.06
C PRO A 42 1.26 4.22 -14.13
N THR A 43 1.97 5.22 -14.66
CA THR A 43 2.28 6.44 -13.89
C THR A 43 1.02 7.10 -13.36
N GLY A 44 1.05 7.47 -12.08
CA GLY A 44 -0.08 8.01 -11.35
C GLY A 44 -0.93 6.98 -10.62
N ALA A 45 -0.82 5.68 -10.93
CA ALA A 45 -1.57 4.62 -10.26
C ALA A 45 -1.30 4.62 -8.75
N VAL A 46 -2.36 4.39 -7.95
CA VAL A 46 -2.30 4.48 -6.49
C VAL A 46 -2.67 3.16 -5.82
N VAL A 47 -1.82 2.75 -4.86
CA VAL A 47 -2.09 1.67 -3.92
C VAL A 47 -2.17 2.25 -2.51
N LEU A 48 -3.25 1.93 -1.79
CA LEU A 48 -3.52 2.38 -0.43
C LEU A 48 -3.56 1.18 0.50
N LYS A 49 -2.74 1.21 1.56
CA LYS A 49 -2.90 0.30 2.70
C LYS A 49 -3.60 1.04 3.84
N ALA A 50 -4.83 0.65 4.13
CA ALA A 50 -5.55 1.11 5.32
C ALA A 50 -5.19 0.21 6.50
N GLN A 51 -4.73 0.79 7.60
CA GLN A 51 -4.38 0.11 8.85
C GLN A 51 -5.44 0.37 9.91
N TYR A 52 -5.83 -0.69 10.61
CA TYR A 52 -6.85 -0.69 11.65
C TYR A 52 -6.21 -1.00 13.00
N ASP A 53 -6.94 -0.69 14.08
CA ASP A 53 -6.49 -1.04 15.43
C ASP A 53 -6.17 -2.54 15.55
N TYR A 54 -5.20 -2.89 16.39
CA TYR A 54 -4.80 -4.29 16.59
C TYR A 54 -5.97 -5.19 17.05
N SER A 55 -6.96 -4.62 17.74
CA SER A 55 -8.16 -5.32 18.20
C SER A 55 -9.29 -5.41 17.15
N ASP A 56 -9.23 -4.65 16.05
CA ASP A 56 -10.24 -4.66 14.99
C ASP A 56 -9.96 -5.75 13.96
N VAL A 57 -10.25 -6.99 14.35
CA VAL A 57 -9.99 -8.19 13.55
C VAL A 57 -10.79 -8.26 12.25
N ASP A 58 -11.86 -7.46 12.12
CA ASP A 58 -12.76 -7.42 10.96
C ASP A 58 -12.54 -6.17 10.08
N CYS A 59 -11.65 -5.26 10.50
CA CYS A 59 -11.37 -3.99 9.83
C CYS A 59 -12.64 -3.18 9.56
N THR A 60 -13.52 -3.08 10.55
CA THR A 60 -14.83 -2.40 10.43
C THR A 60 -14.87 -1.05 11.13
N GLY A 61 -13.92 -0.79 12.01
CA GLY A 61 -13.76 0.47 12.71
C GLY A 61 -13.01 1.52 11.90
N ASP A 62 -12.53 2.54 12.60
CA ASP A 62 -11.80 3.63 11.98
C ASP A 62 -10.39 3.21 11.56
N VAL A 63 -9.97 3.70 10.40
CA VAL A 63 -8.59 3.55 9.93
C VAL A 63 -7.70 4.47 10.78
N VAL A 64 -6.70 3.88 11.43
CA VAL A 64 -5.76 4.62 12.29
C VAL A 64 -4.60 5.22 11.50
N GLN A 65 -4.29 4.66 10.33
CA GLN A 65 -3.22 5.12 9.45
C GLN A 65 -3.43 4.62 8.01
N TRP A 66 -2.99 5.41 7.04
CA TRP A 66 -2.82 4.97 5.66
C TRP A 66 -1.35 4.99 5.26
N THR A 67 -0.95 4.00 4.45
CA THR A 67 0.25 4.09 3.62
C THR A 67 -0.19 4.23 2.16
N VAL A 68 0.31 5.27 1.50
CA VAL A 68 -0.01 5.59 0.09
C VAL A 68 1.24 5.34 -0.74
N MET A 69 1.08 4.58 -1.82
CA MET A 69 2.08 4.42 -2.86
C MET A 69 1.51 4.95 -4.17
N ARG A 70 2.12 5.97 -4.75
CA ARG A 70 1.75 6.50 -6.07
C ARG A 70 2.87 6.25 -7.06
N ARG A 71 2.56 5.52 -8.14
CA ARG A 71 3.53 5.22 -9.20
C ARG A 71 4.01 6.52 -9.83
N ALA A 72 5.33 6.66 -9.95
CA ALA A 72 5.94 7.86 -10.50
C ALA A 72 7.24 7.50 -11.22
N ASP A 73 7.30 7.77 -12.53
CA ASP A 73 8.49 7.44 -13.35
C ASP A 73 9.69 8.35 -13.05
N ASP A 74 9.46 9.51 -12.43
CA ASP A 74 10.47 10.44 -11.95
C ASP A 74 10.91 10.17 -10.51
N ALA A 75 10.30 9.20 -9.81
CA ALA A 75 10.72 8.85 -8.47
C ALA A 75 12.16 8.28 -8.49
N PRO A 76 13.04 8.73 -7.58
CA PRO A 76 14.40 8.18 -7.46
C PRO A 76 14.39 6.65 -7.36
N ALA A 77 15.39 6.00 -7.95
CA ALA A 77 15.47 4.53 -7.98
C ALA A 77 15.39 3.89 -6.57
N VAL A 78 15.93 4.56 -5.55
CA VAL A 78 15.87 4.12 -4.15
C VAL A 78 14.45 4.06 -3.59
N GLN A 79 13.51 4.84 -4.16
CA GLN A 79 12.09 4.82 -3.80
C GLN A 79 11.30 3.79 -4.62
N LEU A 80 12.00 2.94 -5.40
CA LEU A 80 11.42 1.82 -6.14
C LEU A 80 10.40 2.23 -7.22
N GLY A 81 10.49 3.47 -7.71
CA GLY A 81 9.57 4.04 -8.70
C GLY A 81 8.19 4.41 -8.13
N TRP A 82 8.12 4.66 -6.83
CA TRP A 82 6.92 5.07 -6.11
C TRP A 82 7.20 6.34 -5.30
N ASN A 83 6.22 7.24 -5.24
CA ASN A 83 6.14 8.24 -4.18
C ASN A 83 5.35 7.65 -3.01
N TRP A 84 5.83 7.90 -1.79
CA TRP A 84 5.32 7.29 -0.57
C TRP A 84 4.77 8.35 0.37
N GLN A 85 3.62 8.08 0.97
CA GLN A 85 3.12 8.90 2.08
C GLN A 85 2.61 8.02 3.21
N ARG A 86 2.89 8.45 4.44
CA ARG A 86 2.17 8.01 5.63
C ARG A 86 1.14 9.07 5.97
N VAL A 87 -0.11 8.68 6.13
CA VAL A 87 -1.21 9.59 6.46
C VAL A 87 -1.83 9.11 7.78
N GLY A 88 -1.93 10.00 8.75
CA GLY A 88 -2.53 9.68 10.06
C GLY A 88 -4.05 9.72 10.01
N ALA A 89 -4.72 9.18 11.04
CA ALA A 89 -6.19 9.10 11.18
C ALA A 89 -6.95 10.41 10.84
N ASP A 90 -6.33 11.57 11.09
CA ASP A 90 -6.88 12.90 10.80
C ASP A 90 -6.75 13.31 9.32
N ARG A 91 -6.32 12.39 8.46
CA ARG A 91 -6.07 12.55 7.02
C ARG A 91 -4.96 13.54 6.68
N LYS A 92 -4.06 13.83 7.62
CA LYS A 92 -2.86 14.63 7.34
C LYS A 92 -1.68 13.74 7.01
N VAL A 93 -0.87 14.20 6.07
CA VAL A 93 0.42 13.58 5.77
C VAL A 93 1.32 13.72 7.00
N VAL A 94 1.74 12.57 7.53
CA VAL A 94 2.67 12.45 8.66
C VAL A 94 4.11 12.42 8.16
N SER A 95 4.36 11.72 7.05
CA SER A 95 5.66 11.71 6.38
C SER A 95 5.52 11.44 4.88
N GLU A 96 6.50 11.90 4.12
CA GLU A 96 6.63 11.66 2.68
C GLU A 96 7.99 11.03 2.39
N ASN A 97 8.01 10.03 1.51
CA ASN A 97 9.23 9.35 1.06
C ASN A 97 10.14 8.93 2.23
N ASP A 98 9.52 8.42 3.29
CA ASP A 98 10.19 7.86 4.45
C ASP A 98 10.91 6.56 4.07
N SER A 99 12.20 6.47 4.37
CA SER A 99 13.03 5.32 4.00
C SER A 99 12.65 4.02 4.69
N SER A 100 11.92 4.09 5.81
CA SER A 100 11.33 2.88 6.41
C SER A 100 10.39 2.15 5.46
N CYS A 101 9.64 2.88 4.62
CA CYS A 101 8.69 2.29 3.68
C CYS A 101 9.42 1.59 2.53
N PHE A 102 10.20 2.33 1.74
CA PHE A 102 10.88 1.75 0.58
C PHE A 102 12.04 0.83 0.98
N GLY A 103 12.64 1.02 2.15
CA GLY A 103 13.63 0.10 2.71
C GLY A 103 13.04 -1.29 2.91
N CYS A 104 11.93 -1.43 3.65
CA CYS A 104 11.27 -2.72 3.83
C CYS A 104 10.75 -3.31 2.50
N HIS A 105 10.24 -2.47 1.59
CA HIS A 105 9.75 -2.93 0.30
C HIS A 105 10.86 -3.38 -0.68
N THR A 106 12.13 -3.06 -0.40
CA THR A 106 13.28 -3.56 -1.18
C THR A 106 13.55 -5.04 -0.91
N ASP A 107 13.35 -5.50 0.32
CA ASP A 107 13.70 -6.87 0.75
C ASP A 107 12.64 -7.92 0.40
N CYS A 108 11.48 -7.44 0.00
CA CYS A 108 10.32 -8.21 -0.38
C CYS A 108 10.51 -8.80 -1.79
N THR A 109 11.31 -9.85 -1.86
CA THR A 109 11.80 -10.43 -3.13
C THR A 109 11.32 -11.85 -3.39
N SER A 110 10.67 -12.49 -2.40
CA SER A 110 10.20 -13.87 -2.50
C SER A 110 8.77 -13.93 -3.05
N PRO A 111 8.50 -14.68 -4.14
CA PRO A 111 7.14 -15.03 -4.53
C PRO A 111 6.42 -15.84 -3.43
N PRO A 112 5.09 -15.69 -3.25
CA PRO A 112 4.17 -14.86 -4.02
C PRO A 112 4.06 -13.41 -3.49
N ASP A 113 4.93 -12.99 -2.58
CA ASP A 113 4.76 -11.74 -1.83
C ASP A 113 5.20 -10.51 -2.65
N PHE A 114 6.05 -10.75 -3.65
CA PHE A 114 6.56 -9.74 -4.57
C PHE A 114 5.73 -9.62 -5.85
N TYR A 115 5.23 -8.39 -6.11
CA TYR A 115 4.96 -7.91 -7.47
C TYR A 115 5.24 -6.41 -7.53
N ARG A 116 6.22 -5.99 -8.34
CA ARG A 116 6.58 -4.56 -8.55
C ARG A 116 6.70 -3.74 -7.26
N ASN A 117 7.29 -4.33 -6.22
CA ASN A 117 7.55 -3.72 -4.91
C ASN A 117 6.30 -3.34 -4.11
N THR A 118 5.12 -3.93 -4.36
CA THR A 118 3.92 -3.64 -3.55
C THR A 118 3.85 -4.42 -2.24
N CYS A 119 4.67 -5.45 -2.08
CA CYS A 119 4.84 -6.26 -0.86
C CYS A 119 3.57 -6.77 -0.26
N ALA A 120 2.99 -7.62 -1.07
CA ALA A 120 1.62 -7.88 -1.03
C ALA A 120 1.44 -9.37 -1.38
N VAL A 121 1.16 -10.22 -0.40
CA VAL A 121 0.68 -11.61 -0.60
C VAL A 121 -0.80 -11.63 -1.04
N PRO A 122 -1.22 -12.28 -2.15
CA PRO A 122 -2.63 -12.30 -2.59
C PRO A 122 -3.63 -12.60 -1.46
#